data_AF-I0UT91-F1
#
_entry.id   AF-I0UT91-F1
#
_cell.length_a   1.000
_cell.length_b   1.000
_cell.length_c   1.000
_cell.angle_alpha   90.00
_cell.angle_beta   90.00
_cell.angle_gamma   90.00
#
_symmetry.space_group_name_H-M   'P 1'
#
loop_
_entity.id
_entity.type
_entity.pdbx_description
1 polymer ?
#
loop_
_entity_poly.entity_id
_entity_poly.type
_entity_poly.pdbx_seq_one_letter_code
_entity_poly.pdbx_strand_id
1 'polypeptide(L)'
;MQKEITKSLGTHHIMVEKYNSTSSTSVRETPTPTSHKTIRSHILFLIATMMIISLLCIYIAPEWMYPTSNLSGDMLLSAVQSQLSLQITIICITFAIIFGLLLLNLRQQKRYLTSQKMRIKILEENIHKSTEYSFITRQDNRRKRYIDGVEKLWDKNAHVRLGGVHVLTDLIDEWLKEKYLDYQKRLEEGQVIINVLCTYIRSSFTLESKYKELSQNDPNGSYQENKYHQNFYEDQESFKAEKAVRISIIQKIREHLQSSPDGNNENLGGAWSDFDYDFSRINFFYPVDLSGAHYNKSVNFNSSIYKEETNFSYSTYRGSVDFSESSYYKEVNFEGSTYMNYAHFIESLYYGGGNFKKSNYERKAAFRKSLYCGFIDFGESVYKNGVDFNNSYYLGSVNFKYSTYHGNAYFNSSLYSGYANFRYSKYHKGSDFRMSAYAKEVRFGSSTYNSWVNFYGSIFHKSAYFEFSTYNVEPPLFSIDLEYVQYTTLFNAKYNTFHTRTDSPYNIILNSSKLPTLCTPVTREQKKEINYLFHKTFDSIKNLPSFPKMSLEDLQSICGWMDSRKDDLTATCPDIE
;
A
#
# COMPACT_ATOMS: atom_id res chain seq x y z
N MET A 1 3.57 -43.71 24.70
CA MET A 1 4.75 -44.22 23.94
C MET A 1 4.41 -45.02 22.69
N GLN A 2 4.07 -46.32 22.70
CA GLN A 2 3.83 -47.05 21.43
C GLN A 2 2.65 -46.46 20.61
N LYS A 3 1.56 -46.05 21.28
CA LYS A 3 0.42 -45.34 20.69
C LYS A 3 0.75 -43.91 20.18
N GLU A 4 1.75 -43.25 20.75
CA GLU A 4 2.23 -41.93 20.29
C GLU A 4 3.16 -42.04 19.09
N ILE A 5 3.98 -43.11 19.05
CA ILE A 5 4.86 -43.42 17.92
C ILE A 5 4.03 -43.79 16.68
N THR A 6 2.92 -44.53 16.83
CA THR A 6 2.02 -44.84 15.70
C THR A 6 1.28 -43.61 15.18
N LYS A 7 0.95 -42.64 16.05
CA LYS A 7 0.29 -41.38 15.67
C LYS A 7 1.22 -40.42 14.93
N SER A 8 2.52 -40.44 15.25
CA SER A 8 3.58 -39.69 14.56
C SER A 8 3.97 -40.30 13.20
N LEU A 9 3.98 -41.64 13.08
CA LEU A 9 4.27 -42.33 11.83
C LEU A 9 3.11 -42.28 10.82
N GLY A 10 1.86 -42.29 11.29
CA GLY A 10 0.67 -42.22 10.42
C GLY A 10 0.51 -40.90 9.66
N THR A 11 0.94 -39.77 10.25
CA THR A 11 0.93 -38.45 9.58
C THR A 11 2.10 -38.26 8.61
N HIS A 12 3.23 -38.97 8.79
CA HIS A 12 4.40 -38.85 7.92
C HIS A 12 4.33 -39.75 6.68
N HIS A 13 3.57 -40.86 6.73
CA HIS A 13 3.45 -41.77 5.59
C HIS A 13 2.71 -41.16 4.38
N ILE A 14 1.75 -40.25 4.63
CA ILE A 14 0.95 -39.59 3.59
C ILE A 14 1.79 -38.58 2.76
N MET A 15 2.91 -38.09 3.31
CA MET A 15 3.79 -37.13 2.62
C MET A 15 4.84 -37.81 1.72
N VAL A 16 5.14 -39.09 1.94
CA VAL A 16 6.19 -39.83 1.21
C VAL A 16 5.67 -40.45 -0.08
N GLU A 17 4.40 -40.88 -0.14
CA GLU A 17 3.82 -41.49 -1.35
C GLU A 17 3.72 -40.52 -2.54
N LYS A 18 3.74 -39.21 -2.32
CA LYS A 18 3.73 -38.20 -3.41
C LYS A 18 5.10 -37.92 -4.03
N TYR A 19 6.19 -38.38 -3.43
CA TYR A 19 7.56 -38.00 -3.85
C TYR A 19 8.38 -39.13 -4.51
N ASN A 20 7.89 -40.37 -4.51
CA ASN A 20 8.65 -41.51 -5.07
C ASN A 20 8.47 -41.75 -6.59
N SER A 21 7.82 -40.86 -7.35
CA SER A 21 7.64 -41.06 -8.80
C SER A 21 8.84 -40.63 -9.66
N THR A 22 9.87 -39.99 -9.12
CA THR A 22 11.00 -39.51 -9.94
C THR A 22 12.32 -39.40 -9.15
N SER A 23 12.95 -40.52 -8.81
CA SER A 23 14.42 -40.60 -8.71
C SER A 23 14.86 -42.06 -8.54
N SER A 24 15.40 -42.63 -9.62
CA SER A 24 16.05 -43.95 -9.62
C SER A 24 17.48 -43.83 -9.07
N THR A 25 17.65 -44.09 -7.78
CA THR A 25 18.96 -44.42 -7.20
C THR A 25 18.81 -45.63 -6.28
N SER A 26 19.59 -46.67 -6.58
CA SER A 26 19.55 -47.98 -5.96
C SER A 26 19.99 -47.92 -4.49
N VAL A 27 19.01 -47.92 -3.59
CA VAL A 27 19.27 -48.15 -2.17
C VAL A 27 19.43 -49.65 -1.95
N ARG A 28 20.66 -50.05 -1.64
CA ARG A 28 21.06 -51.40 -1.24
C ARG A 28 20.14 -51.91 -0.12
N GLU A 29 19.36 -52.94 -0.40
CA GLU A 29 18.49 -53.61 0.57
C GLU A 29 19.34 -54.09 1.77
N THR A 30 18.94 -53.66 2.96
CA THR A 30 19.48 -54.16 4.25
C THR A 30 18.31 -54.61 5.14
N PRO A 31 18.53 -55.60 6.01
CA PRO A 31 17.55 -56.67 6.27
C PRO A 31 16.31 -56.21 7.04
N THR A 32 15.20 -56.86 6.70
CA THR A 32 13.83 -56.60 7.14
C THR A 32 13.64 -56.71 8.67
N PRO A 33 12.66 -55.99 9.25
CA PRO A 33 12.36 -55.97 10.69
C PRO A 33 11.74 -57.28 11.23
N THR A 34 11.71 -58.33 10.42
CA THR A 34 11.12 -59.63 10.71
C THR A 34 11.92 -60.44 11.72
N SER A 35 13.23 -60.22 11.86
CA SER A 35 14.10 -61.00 12.77
C SER A 35 13.93 -60.68 14.26
N HIS A 36 13.56 -59.44 14.61
CA HIS A 36 13.45 -59.04 16.02
C HIS A 36 12.16 -59.55 16.68
N LYS A 37 11.05 -59.62 15.93
CA LYS A 37 9.80 -60.22 16.41
C LYS A 37 9.94 -61.73 16.61
N THR A 38 10.63 -62.40 15.69
CA THR A 38 10.90 -63.84 15.80
C THR A 38 11.78 -64.11 17.02
N ILE A 39 12.89 -63.42 17.22
CA ILE A 39 13.78 -63.66 18.38
C ILE A 39 13.07 -63.42 19.72
N ARG A 40 12.29 -62.33 19.86
CA ARG A 40 11.51 -62.07 21.09
C ARG A 40 10.47 -63.17 21.35
N SER A 41 9.81 -63.66 20.30
CA SER A 41 8.87 -64.78 20.39
C SER A 41 9.57 -66.05 20.86
N HIS A 42 10.78 -66.32 20.37
CA HIS A 42 11.57 -67.49 20.77
C HIS A 42 12.05 -67.39 22.22
N ILE A 43 12.50 -66.22 22.69
CA ILE A 43 12.91 -66.02 24.10
C ILE A 43 11.72 -66.18 25.05
N LEU A 44 10.55 -65.61 24.71
CA LEU A 44 9.33 -65.77 25.51
C LEU A 44 8.86 -67.24 25.54
N PHE A 45 8.95 -67.93 24.41
CA PHE A 45 8.65 -69.36 24.32
C PHE A 45 9.61 -70.20 25.17
N LEU A 46 10.91 -69.93 25.13
CA LEU A 46 11.94 -70.58 25.97
C LEU A 46 11.70 -70.35 27.47
N ILE A 47 11.32 -69.14 27.88
CA ILE A 47 10.98 -68.85 29.28
C ILE A 47 9.76 -69.69 29.71
N ALA A 48 8.72 -69.76 28.85
CA ALA A 48 7.51 -70.54 29.14
C ALA A 48 7.80 -72.05 29.23
N THR A 49 8.57 -72.62 28.30
CA THR A 49 8.92 -74.05 28.33
C THR A 49 9.78 -74.41 29.53
N MET A 50 10.73 -73.55 29.92
CA MET A 50 11.56 -73.78 31.11
C MET A 50 10.76 -73.73 32.40
N MET A 51 9.79 -72.80 32.54
CA MET A 51 8.89 -72.79 33.70
C MET A 51 8.09 -74.09 33.80
N ILE A 52 7.56 -74.58 32.68
CA ILE A 52 6.79 -75.84 32.62
C ILE A 52 7.66 -77.05 33.01
N ILE A 53 8.88 -77.15 32.46
CA ILE A 53 9.82 -78.25 32.78
C ILE A 53 10.21 -78.23 34.26
N SER A 54 10.44 -77.04 34.82
CA SER A 54 10.79 -76.89 36.24
C SER A 54 9.65 -77.34 37.15
N LEU A 55 8.41 -76.93 36.83
CA LEU A 55 7.19 -77.37 37.52
C LEU A 55 7.01 -78.90 37.45
N LEU A 56 7.23 -79.50 36.27
CA LEU A 56 7.20 -80.96 36.09
C LEU A 56 8.28 -81.67 36.91
N CYS A 57 9.52 -81.18 36.93
CA CYS A 57 10.60 -81.76 37.73
C CYS A 57 10.34 -81.65 39.23
N ILE A 58 9.77 -80.54 39.72
CA ILE A 58 9.42 -80.37 41.14
C ILE A 58 8.30 -81.34 41.55
N TYR A 59 7.32 -81.57 40.67
CA TYR A 59 6.16 -82.41 40.95
C TYR A 59 6.42 -83.91 40.80
N ILE A 60 7.23 -84.32 39.82
CA ILE A 60 7.42 -85.74 39.45
C ILE A 60 8.66 -86.37 40.12
N ALA A 61 9.75 -85.62 40.30
CA ALA A 61 10.99 -86.16 40.90
C ALA A 61 10.84 -86.75 42.32
N PRO A 62 9.94 -86.25 43.20
CA PRO A 62 9.65 -86.84 44.50
C PRO A 62 9.30 -88.32 44.48
N GLU A 63 8.50 -88.78 43.52
CA GLU A 63 7.99 -90.16 43.50
C GLU A 63 8.98 -91.16 42.88
N TRP A 64 9.89 -90.69 42.03
CA TRP A 64 10.78 -91.55 41.24
C TRP A 64 12.15 -91.80 41.87
N MET A 65 12.70 -90.84 42.62
CA MET A 65 14.07 -90.97 43.13
C MET A 65 14.16 -91.69 44.49
N TYR A 66 13.11 -91.65 45.32
CA TYR A 66 13.07 -92.36 46.60
C TYR A 66 11.64 -92.81 46.96
N PRO A 67 11.29 -94.11 46.90
CA PRO A 67 10.05 -94.60 47.47
C PRO A 67 10.11 -94.46 48.99
N THR A 68 9.38 -93.52 49.57
CA THR A 68 9.41 -93.19 51.01
C THR A 68 8.72 -94.23 51.89
N SER A 69 8.25 -95.34 51.32
CA SER A 69 7.35 -96.28 51.98
C SER A 69 8.01 -97.25 52.98
N ASN A 70 9.32 -97.16 53.30
CA ASN A 70 9.98 -98.07 54.27
C ASN A 70 11.32 -97.57 54.90
N LEU A 71 11.55 -96.27 55.11
CA LEU A 71 12.81 -95.74 55.69
C LEU A 71 12.68 -95.35 57.18
N SER A 72 13.71 -95.63 57.99
CA SER A 72 13.80 -95.27 59.43
C SER A 72 13.98 -93.75 59.65
N GLY A 73 13.58 -93.24 60.82
CA GLY A 73 13.42 -91.80 61.09
C GLY A 73 14.57 -90.88 60.65
N ASP A 74 15.82 -91.25 60.94
CA ASP A 74 17.00 -90.45 60.55
C ASP A 74 17.31 -90.53 59.04
N MET A 75 17.04 -91.67 58.40
CA MET A 75 17.19 -91.83 56.94
C MET A 75 16.05 -91.16 56.16
N LEU A 76 14.84 -91.12 56.72
CA LEU A 76 13.71 -90.39 56.11
C LEU A 76 13.95 -88.88 56.17
N LEU A 77 14.45 -88.35 57.32
CA LEU A 77 14.75 -86.93 57.48
C LEU A 77 15.86 -86.47 56.50
N SER A 78 16.93 -87.25 56.36
CA SER A 78 18.03 -86.94 55.43
C SER A 78 17.61 -87.06 53.96
N ALA A 79 16.73 -88.00 53.60
CA ALA A 79 16.18 -88.12 52.24
C ALA A 79 15.21 -86.97 51.90
N VAL A 80 14.33 -86.58 52.83
CA VAL A 80 13.44 -85.42 52.66
C VAL A 80 14.25 -84.13 52.57
N GLN A 81 15.31 -83.99 53.38
CA GLN A 81 16.19 -82.83 53.36
C GLN A 81 17.00 -82.74 52.05
N SER A 82 17.48 -83.86 51.52
CA SER A 82 18.16 -83.89 50.21
C SER A 82 17.20 -83.60 49.05
N GLN A 83 15.96 -84.09 49.12
CA GLN A 83 14.91 -83.82 48.14
C GLN A 83 14.46 -82.35 48.14
N LEU A 84 14.25 -81.76 49.32
CA LEU A 84 13.93 -80.35 49.47
C LEU A 84 15.10 -79.48 48.98
N SER A 85 16.34 -79.86 49.31
CA SER A 85 17.55 -79.20 48.81
C SER A 85 17.64 -79.25 47.27
N LEU A 86 17.34 -80.40 46.65
CA LEU A 86 17.34 -80.55 45.19
C LEU A 86 16.25 -79.70 44.52
N GLN A 87 15.03 -79.69 45.08
CA GLN A 87 13.92 -78.86 44.57
C GLN A 87 14.24 -77.36 44.67
N ILE A 88 14.76 -76.90 45.81
CA ILE A 88 15.19 -75.50 45.99
C ILE A 88 16.29 -75.17 44.99
N THR A 89 17.25 -76.08 44.77
CA THR A 89 18.34 -75.87 43.81
C THR A 89 17.81 -75.75 42.38
N ILE A 90 16.85 -76.58 41.96
CA ILE A 90 16.19 -76.49 40.64
C ILE A 90 15.43 -75.17 40.50
N ILE A 91 14.67 -74.74 41.52
CA ILE A 91 13.95 -73.46 41.51
C ILE A 91 14.94 -72.28 41.39
N CYS A 92 16.04 -72.30 42.15
CA CYS A 92 17.06 -71.27 42.11
C CYS A 92 17.74 -71.18 40.73
N ILE A 93 18.12 -72.32 40.14
CA ILE A 93 18.74 -72.37 38.80
C ILE A 93 17.76 -71.85 37.74
N THR A 94 16.50 -72.27 37.80
CA THR A 94 15.49 -71.91 36.80
C THR A 94 15.09 -70.44 36.90
N PHE A 95 14.96 -69.90 38.11
CA PHE A 95 14.79 -68.46 38.33
C PHE A 95 15.99 -67.66 37.82
N ALA A 96 17.23 -68.12 38.07
CA ALA A 96 18.43 -67.46 37.55
C ALA A 96 18.47 -67.45 36.02
N ILE A 97 18.08 -68.55 35.36
CA ILE A 97 17.99 -68.64 33.89
C ILE A 97 16.90 -67.70 33.36
N ILE A 98 15.70 -67.72 33.93
CA ILE A 98 14.58 -66.85 33.52
C ILE A 98 14.94 -65.37 33.70
N PHE A 99 15.53 -65.02 34.85
CA PHE A 99 16.01 -63.66 35.12
C PHE A 99 17.08 -63.24 34.12
N GLY A 100 18.02 -64.13 33.78
CA GLY A 100 19.01 -63.92 32.73
C GLY A 100 18.39 -63.67 31.36
N LEU A 101 17.39 -64.47 30.95
CA LEU A 101 16.65 -64.31 29.69
C LEU A 101 15.81 -63.02 29.67
N LEU A 102 15.20 -62.63 30.78
CA LEU A 102 14.44 -61.39 30.91
C LEU A 102 15.36 -60.16 30.80
N LEU A 103 16.52 -60.19 31.47
CA LEU A 103 17.56 -59.17 31.33
C LEU A 103 18.09 -59.10 29.90
N LEU A 104 18.24 -60.24 29.22
CA LEU A 104 18.64 -60.30 27.81
C LEU A 104 17.59 -59.63 26.91
N ASN A 105 16.30 -59.92 27.13
CA ASN A 105 15.19 -59.30 26.39
C ASN A 105 15.10 -57.79 26.64
N LEU A 106 15.25 -57.33 27.89
CA LEU A 106 15.28 -55.90 28.24
C LEU A 106 16.49 -55.19 27.61
N ARG A 107 17.68 -55.82 27.64
CA ARG A 107 18.88 -55.30 26.95
C ARG A 107 18.66 -55.21 25.44
N GLN A 108 18.02 -56.22 24.83
CA GLN A 108 17.68 -56.19 23.40
C GLN A 108 16.68 -55.09 23.06
N GLN A 109 15.61 -54.91 23.86
CA GLN A 109 14.66 -53.83 23.66
C GLN A 109 15.30 -52.45 23.81
N LYS A 110 16.19 -52.28 24.79
CA LYS A 110 16.96 -51.04 24.96
C LYS A 110 17.83 -50.77 23.73
N ARG A 111 18.55 -51.78 23.21
CA ARG A 111 19.34 -51.65 21.97
C ARG A 111 18.48 -51.28 20.76
N TYR A 112 17.31 -51.91 20.62
CA TYR A 112 16.36 -51.59 19.55
C TYR A 112 15.86 -50.15 19.63
N LEU A 113 15.44 -49.69 20.82
CA LEU A 113 14.97 -48.32 21.01
C LEU A 113 16.09 -47.30 20.76
N THR A 114 17.31 -47.55 21.24
CA THR A 114 18.47 -46.69 20.96
C THR A 114 18.79 -46.65 19.46
N SER A 115 18.73 -47.78 18.77
CA SER A 115 18.90 -47.83 17.32
C SER A 115 17.84 -47.01 16.58
N GLN A 116 16.56 -47.12 16.99
CA GLN A 116 15.48 -46.33 16.39
C GLN A 116 15.63 -44.83 16.67
N LYS A 117 16.03 -44.44 17.88
CA LYS A 117 16.34 -43.03 18.21
C LYS A 117 17.46 -42.48 17.34
N MET A 118 18.52 -43.25 17.12
CA MET A 118 19.62 -42.86 16.21
C MET A 118 19.14 -42.72 14.76
N ARG A 119 18.30 -43.64 14.27
CA ARG A 119 17.74 -43.57 12.92
C ARG A 119 16.87 -42.33 12.72
N ILE A 120 16.01 -42.01 13.69
CA ILE A 120 15.18 -40.80 13.66
C ILE A 120 16.06 -39.56 13.65
N LYS A 121 17.08 -39.49 14.51
CA LYS A 121 18.01 -38.35 14.56
C LYS A 121 18.75 -38.14 13.23
N ILE A 122 19.22 -39.21 12.61
CA ILE A 122 19.88 -39.15 11.28
C ILE A 122 18.88 -38.70 10.21
N LEU A 123 17.65 -39.19 10.24
CA LEU A 123 16.60 -38.80 9.30
C LEU A 123 16.24 -37.32 9.45
N GLU A 124 16.07 -36.84 10.68
CA GLU A 124 15.83 -35.43 10.99
C GLU A 124 16.97 -34.54 10.47
N GLU A 125 18.22 -34.93 10.71
CA GLU A 125 19.40 -34.20 10.23
C GLU A 125 19.48 -34.19 8.70
N ASN A 126 19.16 -35.30 8.04
CA ASN A 126 19.14 -35.38 6.58
C ASN A 126 18.02 -34.54 5.96
N ILE A 127 16.83 -34.57 6.55
CA ILE A 127 15.70 -33.72 6.12
C ILE A 127 16.10 -32.25 6.28
N HIS A 128 16.68 -31.88 7.42
CA HIS A 128 17.12 -30.52 7.68
C HIS A 128 18.14 -30.05 6.63
N LYS A 129 19.22 -30.83 6.41
CA LYS A 129 20.24 -30.52 5.39
C LYS A 129 19.66 -30.44 3.98
N SER A 130 18.74 -31.34 3.63
CA SER A 130 18.07 -31.32 2.32
C SER A 130 17.20 -30.07 2.14
N THR A 131 16.45 -29.67 3.18
CA THR A 131 15.64 -28.46 3.14
C THR A 131 16.50 -27.21 3.02
N GLU A 132 17.59 -27.12 3.78
CA GLU A 132 18.55 -26.02 3.74
C GLU A 132 19.23 -25.92 2.37
N TYR A 133 19.73 -27.04 1.83
CA TYR A 133 20.31 -27.08 0.49
C TYR A 133 19.34 -26.62 -0.59
N SER A 134 18.08 -27.08 -0.51
CA SER A 134 17.03 -26.66 -1.45
C SER A 134 16.73 -25.16 -1.36
N PHE A 135 16.79 -24.60 -0.15
CA PHE A 135 16.57 -23.18 0.11
C PHE A 135 17.69 -22.33 -0.48
N ILE A 136 18.95 -22.68 -0.20
CA ILE A 136 20.14 -22.01 -0.77
C ILE A 136 20.09 -22.07 -2.30
N THR A 137 19.78 -23.22 -2.87
CA THR A 137 19.67 -23.39 -4.33
C THR A 137 18.59 -22.48 -4.92
N ARG A 138 17.42 -22.38 -4.28
CA ARG A 138 16.36 -21.45 -4.72
C ARG A 138 16.81 -19.99 -4.63
N GLN A 139 17.49 -19.61 -3.56
CA GLN A 139 18.02 -18.25 -3.38
C GLN A 139 19.06 -17.90 -4.46
N ASP A 140 19.98 -18.81 -4.76
CA ASP A 140 20.98 -18.60 -5.82
C ASP A 140 20.33 -18.49 -7.21
N ASN A 141 19.32 -19.31 -7.49
CA ASN A 141 18.57 -19.23 -8.76
C ASN A 141 17.80 -17.90 -8.88
N ARG A 142 17.19 -17.41 -7.80
CA ARG A 142 16.54 -16.10 -7.76
C ARG A 142 17.53 -14.96 -8.01
N ARG A 143 18.72 -15.01 -7.40
CA ARG A 143 19.79 -14.02 -7.63
C ARG A 143 20.28 -14.01 -9.07
N LYS A 144 20.44 -15.17 -9.71
CA LYS A 144 20.79 -15.26 -11.14
C LYS A 144 19.72 -14.62 -12.03
N ARG A 145 18.45 -14.95 -11.78
CA ARG A 145 17.31 -14.35 -12.51
C ARG A 145 17.16 -12.86 -12.26
N TYR A 146 17.47 -12.39 -11.05
CA TYR A 146 17.50 -10.97 -10.74
C TYR A 146 18.52 -10.24 -11.62
N ILE A 147 19.77 -10.73 -11.66
CA ILE A 147 20.84 -10.14 -12.48
C ILE A 147 20.44 -10.15 -13.96
N ASP A 148 19.99 -11.28 -14.49
CA ASP A 148 19.52 -11.42 -15.88
C ASP A 148 18.33 -10.50 -16.19
N GLY A 149 17.37 -10.37 -15.27
CA GLY A 149 16.23 -9.45 -15.41
C GLY A 149 16.64 -7.99 -15.43
N VAL A 150 17.59 -7.60 -14.58
CA VAL A 150 18.18 -6.25 -14.58
C VAL A 150 18.94 -6.01 -15.89
N GLU A 151 19.80 -6.91 -16.34
CA GLU A 151 20.53 -6.74 -17.60
C GLU A 151 19.57 -6.57 -18.79
N LYS A 152 18.52 -7.38 -18.86
CA LYS A 152 17.47 -7.26 -19.89
C LYS A 152 16.73 -5.94 -19.83
N LEU A 153 16.42 -5.44 -18.63
CA LEU A 153 15.67 -4.19 -18.46
C LEU A 153 16.42 -2.97 -19.03
N TRP A 154 17.76 -3.01 -19.12
CA TRP A 154 18.57 -1.94 -19.74
C TRP A 154 19.06 -2.29 -21.17
N ASP A 155 18.51 -3.33 -21.81
CA ASP A 155 18.86 -3.67 -23.18
C ASP A 155 18.42 -2.58 -24.17
N LYS A 156 19.15 -2.42 -25.28
CA LYS A 156 18.81 -1.47 -26.34
C LYS A 156 17.47 -1.78 -27.03
N ASN A 157 17.09 -3.06 -27.10
CA ASN A 157 15.86 -3.54 -27.71
C ASN A 157 14.72 -3.56 -26.68
N ALA A 158 13.67 -2.77 -26.95
CA ALA A 158 12.52 -2.67 -26.06
C ALA A 158 11.80 -4.01 -25.82
N HIS A 159 11.79 -4.95 -26.78
CA HIS A 159 11.21 -6.27 -26.57
C HIS A 159 11.99 -7.08 -25.50
N VAL A 160 13.31 -6.93 -25.47
CA VAL A 160 14.15 -7.55 -24.43
C VAL A 160 13.90 -6.87 -23.09
N ARG A 161 13.76 -5.53 -23.07
CA ARG A 161 13.40 -4.78 -21.85
C ARG A 161 12.07 -5.23 -21.25
N LEU A 162 11.05 -5.42 -22.07
CA LEU A 162 9.76 -5.98 -21.63
C LEU A 162 9.92 -7.38 -21.01
N GLY A 163 10.77 -8.23 -21.60
CA GLY A 163 11.13 -9.51 -20.99
C GLY A 163 11.78 -9.36 -19.60
N GLY A 164 12.66 -8.35 -19.44
CA GLY A 164 13.24 -7.98 -18.14
C GLY A 164 12.18 -7.57 -17.12
N VAL A 165 11.21 -6.73 -17.52
CA VAL A 165 10.07 -6.34 -16.67
C VAL A 165 9.34 -7.58 -16.15
N HIS A 166 8.96 -8.51 -17.02
CA HIS A 166 8.26 -9.74 -16.61
C HIS A 166 9.07 -10.59 -15.63
N VAL A 167 10.37 -10.81 -15.92
CA VAL A 167 11.25 -11.61 -15.04
C VAL A 167 11.32 -10.99 -13.65
N LEU A 168 11.46 -9.66 -13.56
CA LEU A 168 11.57 -8.94 -12.30
C LEU A 168 10.24 -8.93 -11.53
N THR A 169 9.11 -8.70 -12.20
CA THR A 169 7.80 -8.71 -11.55
C THR A 169 7.46 -10.09 -11.00
N ASP A 170 7.74 -11.15 -11.76
CA ASP A 170 7.50 -12.54 -11.31
C ASP A 170 8.38 -12.90 -10.11
N LEU A 171 9.61 -12.35 -10.07
CA LEU A 171 10.53 -12.59 -8.98
C LEU A 171 10.06 -11.96 -7.66
N ILE A 172 9.41 -10.79 -7.70
CA ILE A 172 8.79 -10.18 -6.52
C ILE A 172 7.74 -11.13 -5.94
N ASP A 173 6.84 -11.64 -6.79
CA ASP A 173 5.79 -12.57 -6.37
C ASP A 173 6.34 -13.87 -5.80
N GLU A 174 7.42 -14.39 -6.39
CA GLU A 174 8.11 -15.57 -5.89
C GLU A 174 8.74 -15.34 -4.51
N TRP A 175 9.32 -14.17 -4.26
CA TRP A 175 9.84 -13.79 -2.95
C TRP A 175 8.75 -13.70 -1.90
N LEU A 176 7.62 -13.07 -2.23
CA LEU A 176 6.47 -12.96 -1.32
C LEU A 176 5.90 -14.35 -0.92
N LYS A 177 5.95 -15.32 -1.84
CA LYS A 177 5.51 -16.71 -1.62
C LYS A 177 6.50 -17.59 -0.85
N GLU A 178 7.71 -17.11 -0.53
CA GLU A 178 8.79 -17.92 0.07
C GLU A 178 8.55 -18.26 1.55
N LYS A 179 7.96 -19.42 1.83
CA LYS A 179 7.52 -19.83 3.17
C LYS A 179 8.64 -19.94 4.22
N TYR A 180 9.89 -20.15 3.80
CA TYR A 180 11.02 -20.33 4.74
C TYR A 180 11.67 -19.03 5.21
N LEU A 181 11.28 -17.88 4.65
CA LEU A 181 11.72 -16.56 5.10
C LEU A 181 10.69 -15.90 6.00
N ASP A 182 11.15 -15.09 6.94
CA ASP A 182 10.28 -14.15 7.62
C ASP A 182 9.67 -13.15 6.62
N TYR A 183 8.45 -12.69 6.89
CA TYR A 183 7.73 -11.80 5.98
C TYR A 183 8.50 -10.50 5.69
N GLN A 184 9.17 -9.92 6.70
CA GLN A 184 9.96 -8.71 6.52
C GLN A 184 11.11 -8.93 5.55
N LYS A 185 11.81 -10.07 5.63
CA LYS A 185 12.89 -10.40 4.70
C LYS A 185 12.37 -10.61 3.27
N ARG A 186 11.18 -11.17 3.10
CA ARG A 186 10.54 -11.30 1.78
C ARG A 186 10.25 -9.93 1.18
N LEU A 187 9.76 -9.01 2.01
CA LEU A 187 9.53 -7.61 1.60
C LEU A 187 10.85 -6.92 1.26
N GLU A 188 11.93 -7.11 2.02
CA GLU A 188 13.24 -6.54 1.71
C GLU A 188 13.74 -6.97 0.32
N GLU A 189 13.68 -8.28 0.01
CA GLU A 189 14.09 -8.80 -1.30
C GLU A 189 13.19 -8.28 -2.44
N GLY A 190 11.88 -8.21 -2.23
CA GLY A 190 10.95 -7.63 -3.20
C GLY A 190 11.16 -6.12 -3.41
N GLN A 191 11.43 -5.38 -2.33
CA GLN A 191 11.64 -3.93 -2.37
C GLN A 191 12.85 -3.56 -3.21
N VAL A 192 13.93 -4.36 -3.19
CA VAL A 192 15.09 -4.16 -4.06
C VAL A 192 14.67 -4.13 -5.53
N ILE A 193 13.77 -5.03 -5.93
CA ILE A 193 13.27 -5.11 -7.31
C ILE A 193 12.31 -3.96 -7.62
N ILE A 194 11.42 -3.59 -6.70
CA ILE A 194 10.56 -2.40 -6.84
C ILE A 194 11.42 -1.15 -7.06
N ASN A 195 12.50 -0.99 -6.31
CA ASN A 195 13.42 0.14 -6.45
C ASN A 195 14.06 0.16 -7.84
N VAL A 196 14.44 -0.99 -8.39
CA VAL A 196 14.97 -1.10 -9.77
C VAL A 196 13.94 -0.65 -10.80
N LEU A 197 12.69 -1.11 -10.67
CA LEU A 197 11.59 -0.73 -11.57
C LEU A 197 11.29 0.78 -11.49
N CYS A 198 11.18 1.34 -10.28
CA CYS A 198 11.04 2.79 -10.08
C CYS A 198 12.24 3.56 -10.63
N THR A 199 13.48 3.08 -10.42
CA THR A 199 14.69 3.69 -10.97
C THR A 199 14.65 3.74 -12.50
N TYR A 200 14.19 2.66 -13.15
CA TYR A 200 14.02 2.64 -14.60
C TYR A 200 13.01 3.70 -15.07
N ILE A 201 11.83 3.80 -14.43
CA ILE A 201 10.82 4.81 -14.77
C ILE A 201 11.34 6.24 -14.54
N ARG A 202 12.19 6.45 -13.52
CA ARG A 202 12.83 7.73 -13.22
C ARG A 202 13.99 8.07 -14.16
N SER A 203 14.52 7.10 -14.89
CA SER A 203 15.68 7.31 -15.75
C SER A 203 15.37 8.31 -16.87
N SER A 204 16.34 9.18 -17.19
CA SER A 204 16.20 10.15 -18.26
C SER A 204 16.08 9.46 -19.62
N PHE A 205 15.31 10.06 -20.52
CA PHE A 205 15.15 9.59 -21.89
C PHE A 205 15.38 10.74 -22.85
N THR A 206 16.35 10.61 -23.76
CA THR A 206 16.83 11.71 -24.60
C THR A 206 15.74 12.34 -25.47
N LEU A 207 14.87 11.50 -26.06
CA LEU A 207 13.79 11.92 -26.96
C LEU A 207 12.59 12.55 -26.23
N GLU A 208 12.58 12.53 -24.89
CA GLU A 208 11.53 13.17 -24.10
C GLU A 208 11.37 14.68 -24.39
N SER A 209 12.49 15.36 -24.64
CA SER A 209 12.52 16.79 -24.98
C SER A 209 11.73 17.09 -26.26
N LYS A 210 11.61 16.11 -27.15
CA LYS A 210 10.89 16.18 -28.43
C LYS A 210 9.45 15.65 -28.34
N TYR A 211 8.90 15.44 -27.14
CA TYR A 211 7.54 14.92 -26.93
C TYR A 211 6.48 15.58 -27.82
N LYS A 212 6.50 16.91 -27.96
CA LYS A 212 5.49 17.63 -28.78
C LYS A 212 5.57 17.29 -30.27
N GLU A 213 6.77 17.04 -30.78
CA GLU A 213 7.02 16.70 -32.18
C GLU A 213 6.68 15.22 -32.41
N LEU A 214 7.22 14.34 -31.57
CA LEU A 214 7.08 12.88 -31.71
C LEU A 214 5.67 12.36 -31.36
N SER A 215 4.82 13.18 -30.73
CA SER A 215 3.41 12.84 -30.49
C SER A 215 2.50 13.14 -31.69
N GLN A 216 3.02 13.76 -32.77
CA GLN A 216 2.27 14.02 -33.99
C GLN A 216 2.42 12.88 -35.01
N ASN A 217 1.49 12.80 -35.96
CA ASN A 217 1.51 11.77 -36.99
C ASN A 217 2.57 12.04 -38.07
N ASP A 218 2.77 13.31 -38.40
CA ASP A 218 3.65 13.75 -39.49
C ASP A 218 4.86 14.55 -38.95
N PRO A 219 6.02 14.53 -39.64
CA PRO A 219 7.19 15.33 -39.27
C PRO A 219 6.86 16.82 -39.15
N ASN A 220 7.30 17.45 -38.07
CA ASN A 220 7.13 18.87 -37.82
C ASN A 220 8.32 19.45 -37.04
N GLY A 221 8.31 20.76 -36.77
CA GLY A 221 9.35 21.42 -35.97
C GLY A 221 10.75 21.09 -36.48
N SER A 222 11.58 20.51 -35.60
CA SER A 222 12.96 20.13 -35.93
C SER A 222 13.09 19.06 -37.04
N TYR A 223 12.02 18.34 -37.36
CA TYR A 223 12.00 17.28 -38.38
C TYR A 223 11.44 17.72 -39.74
N GLN A 224 11.12 19.01 -39.96
CA GLN A 224 10.48 19.48 -41.20
C GLN A 224 11.33 19.32 -42.46
N GLU A 225 12.66 19.26 -42.35
CA GLU A 225 13.50 19.11 -43.54
C GLU A 225 13.49 17.65 -44.04
N ASN A 226 13.34 17.44 -45.35
CA ASN A 226 13.29 16.11 -45.98
C ASN A 226 14.43 15.16 -45.53
N LYS A 227 15.62 15.68 -45.25
CA LYS A 227 16.77 14.89 -44.79
C LYS A 227 16.61 14.29 -43.39
N TYR A 228 15.68 14.82 -42.58
CA TYR A 228 15.37 14.35 -41.22
C TYR A 228 14.07 13.54 -41.15
N HIS A 229 13.32 13.39 -42.24
CA HIS A 229 12.07 12.61 -42.25
C HIS A 229 12.27 11.14 -41.85
N GLN A 230 13.34 10.49 -42.34
CA GLN A 230 13.62 9.11 -41.95
C GLN A 230 13.93 9.02 -40.45
N ASN A 231 14.72 9.96 -39.93
CA ASN A 231 15.06 10.02 -38.50
C ASN A 231 13.82 10.29 -37.64
N PHE A 232 12.81 11.01 -38.14
CA PHE A 232 11.56 11.23 -37.42
C PHE A 232 10.86 9.90 -37.12
N TYR A 233 10.70 9.04 -38.12
CA TYR A 233 10.00 7.76 -37.93
C TYR A 233 10.79 6.82 -37.02
N GLU A 234 12.12 6.77 -37.15
CA GLU A 234 12.99 5.98 -36.26
C GLU A 234 12.96 6.47 -34.80
N ASP A 235 13.03 7.80 -34.60
CA ASP A 235 12.91 8.40 -33.27
C ASP A 235 11.50 8.19 -32.71
N GLN A 236 10.46 8.29 -33.54
CA GLN A 236 9.07 8.07 -33.13
C GLN A 236 8.84 6.60 -32.73
N GLU A 237 9.40 5.63 -33.45
CA GLU A 237 9.36 4.22 -33.07
C GLU A 237 10.08 3.98 -31.75
N SER A 238 11.28 4.52 -31.58
CA SER A 238 12.05 4.44 -30.33
C SER A 238 11.30 5.08 -29.15
N PHE A 239 10.63 6.21 -29.40
CA PHE A 239 9.80 6.91 -28.44
C PHE A 239 8.58 6.09 -28.03
N LYS A 240 7.84 5.51 -28.99
CA LYS A 240 6.71 4.61 -28.75
C LYS A 240 7.14 3.37 -27.97
N ALA A 241 8.28 2.78 -28.33
CA ALA A 241 8.82 1.60 -27.66
C ALA A 241 9.17 1.89 -26.19
N GLU A 242 9.78 3.04 -25.89
CA GLU A 242 10.08 3.43 -24.51
C GLU A 242 8.81 3.70 -23.68
N LYS A 243 7.80 4.37 -24.27
CA LYS A 243 6.48 4.52 -23.63
C LYS A 243 5.91 3.15 -23.25
N ALA A 244 5.93 2.19 -24.17
CA ALA A 244 5.38 0.86 -23.96
C ALA A 244 6.03 0.13 -22.77
N VAL A 245 7.37 0.21 -22.63
CA VAL A 245 8.08 -0.39 -21.49
C VAL A 245 7.65 0.25 -20.17
N ARG A 246 7.66 1.58 -20.07
CA ARG A 246 7.31 2.28 -18.81
C ARG A 246 5.84 2.12 -18.43
N ILE A 247 4.94 2.16 -19.42
CA ILE A 247 3.51 1.84 -19.23
C ILE A 247 3.38 0.41 -18.69
N SER A 248 4.09 -0.57 -19.25
CA SER A 248 4.03 -1.96 -18.79
C SER A 248 4.47 -2.10 -17.33
N ILE A 249 5.47 -1.34 -16.87
CA ILE A 249 5.90 -1.34 -15.46
C ILE A 249 4.80 -0.75 -14.57
N ILE A 250 4.27 0.43 -14.93
CA ILE A 250 3.19 1.08 -14.17
C ILE A 250 1.94 0.18 -14.09
N GLN A 251 1.56 -0.45 -15.21
CA GLN A 251 0.45 -1.37 -15.27
C GLN A 251 0.65 -2.58 -14.35
N LYS A 252 1.85 -3.19 -14.36
CA LYS A 252 2.18 -4.30 -13.44
C LYS A 252 2.10 -3.87 -11.99
N ILE A 253 2.62 -2.70 -11.65
CA ILE A 253 2.52 -2.14 -10.30
C ILE A 253 1.05 -1.94 -9.91
N ARG A 254 0.24 -1.32 -10.78
CA ARG A 254 -1.21 -1.12 -10.57
C ARG A 254 -1.93 -2.44 -10.30
N GLU A 255 -1.74 -3.44 -11.18
CA GLU A 255 -2.39 -4.75 -11.07
C GLU A 255 -2.16 -5.40 -9.71
N HIS A 256 -0.96 -5.29 -9.15
CA HIS A 256 -0.62 -5.90 -7.85
C HIS A 256 -0.95 -5.02 -6.64
N LEU A 257 -1.20 -3.72 -6.85
CA LEU A 257 -1.68 -2.80 -5.81
C LEU A 257 -3.21 -2.83 -5.66
N GLN A 258 -3.93 -3.30 -6.68
CA GLN A 258 -5.38 -3.46 -6.60
C GLN A 258 -5.75 -4.62 -5.68
N SER A 259 -6.81 -4.44 -4.89
CA SER A 259 -7.34 -5.51 -4.03
C SER A 259 -7.89 -6.67 -4.84
N SER A 260 -7.67 -7.90 -4.36
CA SER A 260 -8.23 -9.10 -4.99
C SER A 260 -9.77 -9.09 -4.90
N PRO A 261 -10.51 -9.39 -6.00
CA PRO A 261 -11.97 -9.47 -6.00
C PRO A 261 -12.55 -10.48 -5.01
N ASP A 262 -11.75 -11.49 -4.61
CA ASP A 262 -12.19 -12.63 -3.79
C ASP A 262 -12.02 -12.40 -2.27
N GLY A 263 -11.52 -11.23 -1.86
CA GLY A 263 -11.27 -10.92 -0.45
C GLY A 263 -12.47 -10.28 0.25
N ASN A 264 -13.19 -11.05 1.09
CA ASN A 264 -14.19 -10.53 2.06
C ASN A 264 -13.62 -9.55 3.12
N ASN A 265 -12.38 -9.09 2.95
CA ASN A 265 -11.71 -8.12 3.79
C ASN A 265 -11.19 -7.00 2.88
N GLU A 266 -11.99 -5.94 2.73
CA GLU A 266 -11.59 -4.63 2.15
C GLU A 266 -10.31 -4.06 2.80
N ASN A 267 -9.87 -4.66 3.90
CA ASN A 267 -8.71 -4.24 4.68
C ASN A 267 -7.35 -4.87 4.28
N LEU A 268 -7.26 -5.78 3.30
CA LEU A 268 -5.97 -6.45 3.02
C LEU A 268 -5.13 -5.85 1.88
N GLY A 269 -5.64 -4.86 1.13
CA GLY A 269 -4.90 -4.26 0.01
C GLY A 269 -4.58 -5.27 -1.11
N GLY A 270 -3.72 -4.88 -2.04
CA GLY A 270 -3.14 -5.76 -3.06
C GLY A 270 -1.87 -6.47 -2.56
N ALA A 271 -1.38 -7.45 -3.30
CA ALA A 271 -0.20 -8.24 -2.93
C ALA A 271 1.07 -7.38 -2.73
N TRP A 272 1.12 -6.22 -3.38
CA TRP A 272 2.26 -5.31 -3.34
C TRP A 272 2.03 -4.07 -2.47
N SER A 273 0.96 -4.02 -1.68
CA SER A 273 0.60 -2.85 -0.86
C SER A 273 1.63 -2.49 0.22
N ASP A 274 2.44 -3.45 0.67
CA ASP A 274 3.43 -3.26 1.74
C ASP A 274 4.82 -2.81 1.26
N PHE A 275 4.96 -2.49 -0.03
CA PHE A 275 6.17 -1.88 -0.59
C PHE A 275 6.12 -0.34 -0.53
N ASP A 276 7.31 0.25 -0.48
CA ASP A 276 7.54 1.69 -0.63
C ASP A 276 7.73 2.03 -2.12
N TYR A 277 7.16 3.15 -2.57
CA TYR A 277 7.24 3.58 -3.96
C TYR A 277 7.73 5.02 -4.07
N ASP A 278 8.81 5.19 -4.83
CA ASP A 278 9.35 6.51 -5.16
C ASP A 278 9.15 6.82 -6.64
N PHE A 279 8.07 7.55 -6.90
CA PHE A 279 7.72 8.13 -8.20
C PHE A 279 8.07 9.62 -8.29
N SER A 280 8.95 10.14 -7.42
CA SER A 280 9.27 11.58 -7.42
C SER A 280 10.14 12.01 -8.60
N ARG A 281 9.99 13.27 -9.03
CA ARG A 281 10.81 13.87 -10.10
C ARG A 281 10.78 13.08 -11.40
N ILE A 282 9.65 12.45 -11.72
CA ILE A 282 9.45 11.75 -12.99
C ILE A 282 8.79 12.68 -13.98
N ASN A 283 9.22 12.61 -15.24
CA ASN A 283 8.54 13.26 -16.35
C ASN A 283 7.79 12.17 -17.15
N PHE A 284 6.49 12.10 -16.93
CA PHE A 284 5.58 11.17 -17.58
C PHE A 284 5.12 11.74 -18.92
N PHE A 285 5.74 11.27 -20.00
CA PHE A 285 5.40 11.59 -21.40
C PHE A 285 4.42 10.58 -22.03
N TYR A 286 3.72 9.83 -21.18
CA TYR A 286 2.73 8.79 -21.49
C TYR A 286 1.61 8.84 -20.43
N PRO A 287 0.42 8.29 -20.74
CA PRO A 287 -0.66 8.20 -19.75
C PRO A 287 -0.26 7.37 -18.54
N VAL A 288 -0.72 7.77 -17.35
CA VAL A 288 -0.47 7.08 -16.08
C VAL A 288 -1.79 6.63 -15.48
N ASP A 289 -1.94 5.32 -15.29
CA ASP A 289 -3.06 4.76 -14.54
C ASP A 289 -2.52 4.00 -13.32
N LEU A 290 -2.86 4.50 -12.14
CA LEU A 290 -2.64 3.89 -10.82
C LEU A 290 -3.96 3.94 -10.01
N SER A 291 -5.09 3.85 -10.71
CA SER A 291 -6.42 3.80 -10.09
C SER A 291 -6.66 2.50 -9.33
N GLY A 292 -7.46 2.57 -8.26
CA GLY A 292 -7.77 1.41 -7.42
C GLY A 292 -6.59 0.91 -6.58
N ALA A 293 -5.48 1.63 -6.53
CA ALA A 293 -4.25 1.20 -5.87
C ALA A 293 -4.37 1.31 -4.35
N HIS A 294 -3.85 0.31 -3.63
CA HIS A 294 -3.81 0.28 -2.17
C HIS A 294 -2.36 0.36 -1.69
N TYR A 295 -2.04 1.42 -0.95
CA TYR A 295 -0.70 1.63 -0.37
C TYR A 295 -0.79 1.50 1.16
N ASN A 296 -0.17 0.47 1.72
CA ASN A 296 -0.04 0.33 3.18
C ASN A 296 1.09 1.21 3.72
N LYS A 297 2.14 1.42 2.92
CA LYS A 297 3.24 2.33 3.20
C LYS A 297 3.09 3.67 2.50
N SER A 298 4.01 4.59 2.79
CA SER A 298 4.03 5.92 2.18
C SER A 298 4.45 5.83 0.71
N VAL A 299 3.90 6.72 -0.12
CA VAL A 299 4.23 6.79 -1.55
C VAL A 299 4.51 8.24 -1.95
N ASN A 300 5.56 8.44 -2.74
CA ASN A 300 6.02 9.75 -3.16
C ASN A 300 5.83 9.95 -4.67
N PHE A 301 5.02 10.92 -5.06
CA PHE A 301 4.79 11.37 -6.44
C PHE A 301 5.33 12.78 -6.70
N ASN A 302 6.03 13.38 -5.74
CA ASN A 302 6.32 14.80 -5.74
C ASN A 302 7.25 15.26 -6.86
N SER A 303 7.19 16.56 -7.17
CA SER A 303 8.00 17.22 -8.19
C SER A 303 7.92 16.54 -9.58
N SER A 304 6.81 15.89 -9.90
CA SER A 304 6.64 15.13 -11.16
C SER A 304 5.85 15.90 -12.20
N ILE A 305 6.10 15.61 -13.48
CA ILE A 305 5.45 16.25 -14.62
C ILE A 305 4.62 15.20 -15.36
N TYR A 306 3.33 15.47 -15.54
CA TYR A 306 2.39 14.61 -16.25
C TYR A 306 1.93 15.32 -17.53
N LYS A 307 2.44 14.87 -18.67
CA LYS A 307 2.13 15.47 -19.98
C LYS A 307 0.81 14.96 -20.58
N GLU A 308 0.37 13.79 -20.14
CA GLU A 308 -0.84 13.08 -20.60
C GLU A 308 -1.84 12.90 -19.45
N GLU A 309 -3.01 12.34 -19.78
CA GLU A 309 -4.04 11.98 -18.79
C GLU A 309 -3.48 11.10 -17.68
N THR A 310 -3.91 11.40 -16.44
CA THR A 310 -3.39 10.74 -15.23
C THR A 310 -4.52 10.35 -14.31
N ASN A 311 -4.53 9.09 -13.85
CA ASN A 311 -5.60 8.53 -13.04
C ASN A 311 -5.06 7.88 -11.75
N PHE A 312 -5.41 8.49 -10.61
CA PHE A 312 -5.17 8.03 -9.24
C PHE A 312 -6.48 7.75 -8.48
N SER A 313 -7.61 7.69 -9.18
CA SER A 313 -8.94 7.57 -8.58
C SER A 313 -9.17 6.23 -7.89
N TYR A 314 -10.09 6.22 -6.93
CA TYR A 314 -10.51 5.04 -6.17
C TYR A 314 -9.37 4.33 -5.43
N SER A 315 -8.30 5.06 -5.11
CA SER A 315 -7.12 4.52 -4.43
C SER A 315 -7.19 4.72 -2.92
N THR A 316 -6.54 3.83 -2.17
CA THR A 316 -6.47 3.87 -0.70
C THR A 316 -5.03 4.08 -0.25
N TYR A 317 -4.79 5.16 0.51
CA TYR A 317 -3.49 5.51 1.07
C TYR A 317 -3.52 5.37 2.59
N ARG A 318 -2.94 4.28 3.11
CA ARG A 318 -2.76 4.09 4.57
C ARG A 318 -1.51 4.75 5.10
N GLY A 319 -0.44 4.72 4.30
CA GLY A 319 0.72 5.58 4.51
C GLY A 319 0.43 7.02 4.06
N SER A 320 1.37 7.92 4.33
CA SER A 320 1.29 9.29 3.82
C SER A 320 1.54 9.31 2.32
N VAL A 321 0.91 10.23 1.62
CA VAL A 321 1.13 10.43 0.18
C VAL A 321 1.49 11.87 -0.13
N ASP A 322 2.48 12.03 -1.01
CA ASP A 322 2.96 13.34 -1.47
C ASP A 322 2.84 13.48 -2.98
N PHE A 323 1.90 14.31 -3.44
CA PHE A 323 1.72 14.75 -4.82
C PHE A 323 2.23 16.18 -5.05
N SER A 324 2.91 16.77 -4.07
CA SER A 324 3.29 18.20 -4.10
C SER A 324 4.27 18.51 -5.24
N GLU A 325 4.37 19.80 -5.58
CA GLU A 325 5.29 20.31 -6.60
C GLU A 325 5.11 19.70 -7.99
N SER A 326 3.97 19.07 -8.26
CA SER A 326 3.72 18.35 -9.52
C SER A 326 2.97 19.20 -10.53
N SER A 327 3.12 18.89 -11.82
CA SER A 327 2.49 19.61 -12.94
C SER A 327 1.66 18.67 -13.81
N TYR A 328 0.37 18.98 -13.97
CA TYR A 328 -0.59 18.20 -14.77
C TYR A 328 -1.04 18.99 -16.00
N TYR A 329 -0.56 18.60 -17.19
CA TYR A 329 -0.87 19.27 -18.46
C TYR A 329 -2.21 18.85 -19.07
N LYS A 330 -2.70 17.68 -18.70
CA LYS A 330 -4.05 17.19 -19.00
C LYS A 330 -4.82 17.02 -17.69
N GLU A 331 -6.09 16.63 -17.79
CA GLU A 331 -6.91 16.36 -16.62
C GLU A 331 -6.29 15.25 -15.76
N VAL A 332 -6.31 15.46 -14.44
CA VAL A 332 -5.91 14.45 -13.45
C VAL A 332 -7.10 14.04 -12.58
N ASN A 333 -7.24 12.74 -12.35
CA ASN A 333 -8.34 12.19 -11.57
C ASN A 333 -7.86 11.59 -10.24
N PHE A 334 -8.36 12.14 -9.12
CA PHE A 334 -8.19 11.66 -7.74
C PHE A 334 -9.52 11.26 -7.09
N GLU A 335 -10.61 11.19 -7.85
CA GLU A 335 -11.97 10.94 -7.36
C GLU A 335 -12.05 9.67 -6.51
N GLY A 336 -12.90 9.69 -5.48
CA GLY A 336 -13.28 8.48 -4.77
C GLY A 336 -12.15 7.87 -3.93
N SER A 337 -11.07 8.61 -3.68
CA SER A 337 -9.90 8.09 -2.98
C SER A 337 -10.03 8.23 -1.47
N THR A 338 -9.41 7.32 -0.73
CA THR A 338 -9.37 7.33 0.73
C THR A 338 -7.95 7.56 1.23
N TYR A 339 -7.76 8.62 2.01
CA TYR A 339 -6.49 9.01 2.61
C TYR A 339 -6.57 8.82 4.12
N MET A 340 -6.05 7.69 4.62
CA MET A 340 -6.06 7.38 6.05
C MET A 340 -4.97 8.13 6.83
N ASN A 341 -3.97 8.67 6.12
CA ASN A 341 -2.88 9.48 6.67
C ASN A 341 -2.76 10.83 5.94
N TYR A 342 -1.67 11.57 6.17
CA TYR A 342 -1.48 12.88 5.55
C TYR A 342 -1.43 12.80 4.02
N ALA A 343 -2.13 13.72 3.37
CA ALA A 343 -2.18 13.84 1.91
C ALA A 343 -1.74 15.25 1.49
N HIS A 344 -0.64 15.32 0.73
CA HIS A 344 -0.02 16.58 0.32
C HIS A 344 -0.18 16.80 -1.19
N PHE A 345 -0.72 17.96 -1.55
CA PHE A 345 -0.95 18.45 -2.93
C PHE A 345 -0.48 19.91 -3.05
N ILE A 346 0.63 20.23 -2.40
CA ILE A 346 1.09 21.59 -2.15
C ILE A 346 1.88 22.08 -3.38
N GLU A 347 1.85 23.38 -3.66
CA GLU A 347 2.74 24.02 -4.67
C GLU A 347 2.67 23.35 -6.06
N SER A 348 1.48 22.88 -6.44
CA SER A 348 1.26 22.11 -7.68
C SER A 348 0.57 22.94 -8.77
N LEU A 349 0.75 22.53 -10.02
CA LEU A 349 0.16 23.13 -11.21
C LEU A 349 -0.85 22.19 -11.87
N TYR A 350 -2.12 22.63 -11.97
CA TYR A 350 -3.19 21.91 -12.65
C TYR A 350 -3.60 22.67 -13.91
N TYR A 351 -2.88 22.43 -15.01
CA TYR A 351 -3.16 23.09 -16.28
C TYR A 351 -4.44 22.57 -16.92
N GLY A 352 -4.56 21.23 -17.05
CA GLY A 352 -5.75 20.58 -17.63
C GLY A 352 -6.98 20.55 -16.71
N GLY A 353 -6.81 20.89 -15.42
CA GLY A 353 -7.85 20.73 -14.40
C GLY A 353 -7.66 19.45 -13.59
N GLY A 354 -8.59 19.19 -12.66
CA GLY A 354 -8.49 18.02 -11.79
C GLY A 354 -9.77 17.70 -11.01
N ASN A 355 -9.92 16.43 -10.68
CA ASN A 355 -11.10 15.89 -10.01
C ASN A 355 -10.71 15.25 -8.67
N PHE A 356 -11.09 15.87 -7.56
CA PHE A 356 -10.86 15.42 -6.17
C PHE A 356 -12.16 15.06 -5.45
N LYS A 357 -13.25 14.88 -6.19
CA LYS A 357 -14.57 14.72 -5.59
C LYS A 357 -14.73 13.36 -4.91
N LYS A 358 -15.69 13.26 -3.99
CA LYS A 358 -16.07 12.00 -3.32
C LYS A 358 -14.92 11.33 -2.56
N SER A 359 -13.93 12.11 -2.13
CA SER A 359 -12.76 11.59 -1.43
C SER A 359 -12.89 11.74 0.08
N ASN A 360 -12.26 10.84 0.82
CA ASN A 360 -12.27 10.84 2.28
C ASN A 360 -10.85 11.05 2.84
N TYR A 361 -10.71 12.03 3.73
CA TYR A 361 -9.43 12.41 4.35
C TYR A 361 -9.53 12.23 5.86
N GLU A 362 -8.94 11.16 6.37
CA GLU A 362 -8.93 10.85 7.80
C GLU A 362 -7.96 11.74 8.57
N ARG A 363 -6.80 12.08 8.00
CA ARG A 363 -5.87 13.08 8.56
C ARG A 363 -5.95 14.40 7.80
N LYS A 364 -5.02 15.31 8.06
CA LYS A 364 -5.00 16.62 7.40
C LYS A 364 -4.64 16.46 5.92
N ALA A 365 -5.36 17.20 5.09
CA ALA A 365 -5.07 17.32 3.66
C ALA A 365 -4.63 18.76 3.33
N ALA A 366 -3.64 18.91 2.44
CA ALA A 366 -3.08 20.21 2.08
C ALA A 366 -3.06 20.42 0.56
N PHE A 367 -3.76 21.44 0.09
CA PHE A 367 -3.94 21.84 -1.33
C PHE A 367 -3.45 23.27 -1.59
N ARG A 368 -2.68 23.82 -0.65
CA ARG A 368 -2.27 25.23 -0.61
C ARG A 368 -1.16 25.58 -1.60
N LYS A 369 -1.06 26.88 -1.90
CA LYS A 369 -0.01 27.46 -2.78
C LYS A 369 -0.01 26.89 -4.20
N SER A 370 -1.13 26.37 -4.65
CA SER A 370 -1.24 25.72 -5.96
C SER A 370 -1.88 26.65 -6.99
N LEU A 371 -1.60 26.37 -8.27
CA LEU A 371 -2.13 27.10 -9.42
C LEU A 371 -3.07 26.17 -10.22
N TYR A 372 -4.34 26.55 -10.29
CA TYR A 372 -5.39 25.81 -10.97
C TYR A 372 -5.84 26.58 -12.23
N CYS A 373 -5.30 26.21 -13.39
CA CYS A 373 -5.68 26.86 -14.66
C CYS A 373 -6.98 26.27 -15.22
N GLY A 374 -7.13 24.94 -15.16
CA GLY A 374 -8.35 24.24 -15.54
C GLY A 374 -9.39 24.22 -14.43
N PHE A 375 -10.56 23.64 -14.73
CA PHE A 375 -11.60 23.41 -13.72
C PHE A 375 -11.10 22.43 -12.63
N ILE A 376 -11.41 22.73 -11.36
CA ILE A 376 -11.04 21.87 -10.23
C ILE A 376 -12.25 21.56 -9.35
N ASP A 377 -12.48 20.28 -9.06
CA ASP A 377 -13.61 19.83 -8.23
C ASP A 377 -13.15 19.16 -6.94
N PHE A 378 -13.39 19.81 -5.80
CA PHE A 378 -13.19 19.31 -4.43
C PHE A 378 -14.50 18.94 -3.73
N GLY A 379 -15.61 18.89 -4.48
CA GLY A 379 -16.95 18.68 -3.93
C GLY A 379 -17.19 17.25 -3.45
N GLU A 380 -18.29 17.04 -2.73
CA GLU A 380 -18.74 15.72 -2.26
C GLU A 380 -17.71 14.99 -1.37
N SER A 381 -16.74 15.71 -0.80
CA SER A 381 -15.62 15.13 -0.05
C SER A 381 -15.78 15.30 1.47
N VAL A 382 -15.11 14.43 2.24
CA VAL A 382 -15.16 14.41 3.71
C VAL A 382 -13.77 14.64 4.29
N TYR A 383 -13.63 15.65 5.16
CA TYR A 383 -12.37 16.03 5.80
C TYR A 383 -12.48 15.88 7.32
N LYS A 384 -11.87 14.83 7.88
CA LYS A 384 -12.02 14.47 9.31
C LYS A 384 -11.23 15.37 10.25
N ASN A 385 -9.96 15.65 9.93
CA ASN A 385 -9.03 16.38 10.81
C ASN A 385 -8.60 17.76 10.28
N GLY A 386 -9.24 18.25 9.22
CA GLY A 386 -9.06 19.58 8.66
C GLY A 386 -8.38 19.59 7.30
N VAL A 387 -8.50 20.71 6.60
CA VAL A 387 -8.02 20.88 5.23
C VAL A 387 -7.56 22.31 4.98
N ASP A 388 -6.47 22.45 4.22
CA ASP A 388 -5.84 23.72 3.89
C ASP A 388 -5.84 23.94 2.37
N PHE A 389 -6.63 24.90 1.88
CA PHE A 389 -6.72 25.33 0.48
C PHE A 389 -6.07 26.71 0.25
N ASN A 390 -5.30 27.21 1.21
CA ASN A 390 -4.91 28.61 1.30
C ASN A 390 -3.91 29.03 0.23
N ASN A 391 -3.72 30.34 0.07
CA ASN A 391 -2.63 30.90 -0.74
C ASN A 391 -2.62 30.38 -2.20
N SER A 392 -3.78 30.03 -2.75
CA SER A 392 -3.89 29.39 -4.07
C SER A 392 -4.49 30.33 -5.11
N TYR A 393 -4.25 30.00 -6.38
CA TYR A 393 -4.73 30.76 -7.53
C TYR A 393 -5.64 29.88 -8.38
N TYR A 394 -6.92 30.20 -8.44
CA TYR A 394 -7.95 29.51 -9.23
C TYR A 394 -8.29 30.34 -10.46
N LEU A 395 -7.55 30.15 -11.55
CA LEU A 395 -7.83 30.82 -12.82
C LEU A 395 -9.06 30.20 -13.49
N GLY A 396 -9.13 28.86 -13.47
CA GLY A 396 -10.33 28.10 -13.80
C GLY A 396 -11.40 28.18 -12.71
N SER A 397 -12.59 27.67 -13.00
CA SER A 397 -13.66 27.58 -11.99
C SER A 397 -13.37 26.49 -10.97
N VAL A 398 -13.85 26.67 -9.74
CA VAL A 398 -13.66 25.74 -8.63
C VAL A 398 -14.97 25.37 -7.93
N ASN A 399 -15.09 24.09 -7.60
CA ASN A 399 -16.23 23.53 -6.90
C ASN A 399 -15.82 22.93 -5.54
N PHE A 400 -16.48 23.34 -4.46
CA PHE A 400 -16.34 22.85 -3.08
C PHE A 400 -17.70 22.41 -2.50
N LYS A 401 -18.71 22.19 -3.36
CA LYS A 401 -20.09 21.92 -2.94
C LYS A 401 -20.25 20.54 -2.30
N TYR A 402 -21.29 20.35 -1.50
CA TYR A 402 -21.65 19.04 -0.91
C TYR A 402 -20.55 18.39 -0.03
N SER A 403 -19.60 19.17 0.46
CA SER A 403 -18.48 18.66 1.26
C SER A 403 -18.77 18.77 2.76
N THR A 404 -18.21 17.83 3.53
CA THR A 404 -18.31 17.81 5.00
C THR A 404 -16.95 18.02 5.64
N TYR A 405 -16.81 19.07 6.44
CA TYR A 405 -15.60 19.44 7.13
C TYR A 405 -15.78 19.21 8.64
N HIS A 406 -15.22 18.13 9.16
CA HIS A 406 -15.22 17.85 10.59
C HIS A 406 -14.14 18.62 11.34
N GLY A 407 -12.98 18.85 10.71
CA GLY A 407 -11.94 19.76 11.19
C GLY A 407 -12.07 21.17 10.59
N ASN A 408 -11.13 22.06 10.91
CA ASN A 408 -11.11 23.40 10.33
C ASN A 408 -10.86 23.33 8.82
N ALA A 409 -11.55 24.20 8.07
CA ALA A 409 -11.40 24.33 6.62
C ALA A 409 -10.85 25.74 6.30
N TYR A 410 -9.68 25.80 5.70
CA TYR A 410 -9.03 27.06 5.37
C TYR A 410 -9.07 27.29 3.85
N PHE A 411 -9.60 28.44 3.42
CA PHE A 411 -9.75 28.89 2.02
C PHE A 411 -9.20 30.32 1.81
N ASN A 412 -8.46 30.82 2.79
CA ASN A 412 -8.06 32.22 2.90
C ASN A 412 -6.87 32.56 1.98
N SER A 413 -6.61 33.85 1.85
CA SER A 413 -5.44 34.40 1.14
C SER A 413 -5.33 33.91 -0.31
N SER A 414 -6.47 33.63 -0.95
CA SER A 414 -6.52 33.00 -2.28
C SER A 414 -7.17 33.90 -3.32
N LEU A 415 -6.81 33.66 -4.58
CA LEU A 415 -7.36 34.37 -5.73
C LEU A 415 -8.29 33.46 -6.54
N TYR A 416 -9.53 33.87 -6.72
CA TYR A 416 -10.53 33.15 -7.51
C TYR A 416 -10.90 33.97 -8.73
N SER A 417 -10.23 33.73 -9.86
CA SER A 417 -10.55 34.39 -11.13
C SER A 417 -11.72 33.71 -11.85
N GLY A 418 -11.88 32.39 -11.67
CA GLY A 418 -13.03 31.61 -12.10
C GLY A 418 -14.24 31.73 -11.15
N TYR A 419 -15.34 31.05 -11.48
CA TYR A 419 -16.48 30.91 -10.57
C TYR A 419 -16.10 30.04 -9.37
N ALA A 420 -16.54 30.39 -8.17
CA ALA A 420 -16.29 29.61 -6.96
C ALA A 420 -17.60 29.19 -6.28
N ASN A 421 -17.74 27.91 -5.96
CA ASN A 421 -18.97 27.35 -5.39
C ASN A 421 -18.71 26.58 -4.10
N PHE A 422 -19.21 27.10 -2.99
CA PHE A 422 -19.12 26.53 -1.63
C PHE A 422 -20.48 26.09 -1.07
N ARG A 423 -21.50 25.94 -1.93
CA ARG A 423 -22.88 25.66 -1.48
C ARG A 423 -23.05 24.25 -0.95
N TYR A 424 -24.09 24.06 -0.12
CA TYR A 424 -24.53 22.75 0.35
C TYR A 424 -23.48 21.99 1.17
N SER A 425 -22.56 22.70 1.79
CA SER A 425 -21.49 22.12 2.59
C SER A 425 -21.77 22.25 4.08
N LYS A 426 -21.17 21.35 4.86
CA LYS A 426 -21.32 21.30 6.32
C LYS A 426 -19.98 21.50 7.01
N TYR A 427 -19.90 22.54 7.83
CA TYR A 427 -18.71 22.89 8.61
C TYR A 427 -18.99 22.62 10.08
N HIS A 428 -18.32 21.62 10.66
CA HIS A 428 -18.45 21.29 12.09
C HIS A 428 -17.51 22.10 12.98
N LYS A 429 -16.39 22.55 12.42
CA LYS A 429 -15.42 23.46 13.04
C LYS A 429 -15.28 24.71 12.18
N GLY A 430 -14.27 25.51 12.43
CA GLY A 430 -14.12 26.81 11.81
C GLY A 430 -13.90 26.76 10.31
N SER A 431 -14.41 27.76 9.60
CA SER A 431 -14.17 27.96 8.17
C SER A 431 -13.61 29.35 7.90
N ASP A 432 -12.44 29.41 7.28
CA ASP A 432 -11.69 30.63 7.06
C ASP A 432 -11.66 31.01 5.57
N PHE A 433 -12.32 32.12 5.22
CA PHE A 433 -12.38 32.66 3.85
C PHE A 433 -11.69 34.01 3.73
N ARG A 434 -10.96 34.46 4.76
CA ARG A 434 -10.40 35.82 4.87
C ARG A 434 -9.40 36.14 3.76
N MET A 435 -9.17 37.43 3.52
CA MET A 435 -8.10 37.91 2.62
C MET A 435 -8.12 37.29 1.22
N SER A 436 -9.29 36.85 0.75
CA SER A 436 -9.45 36.23 -0.55
C SER A 436 -10.14 37.16 -1.53
N ALA A 437 -9.76 37.12 -2.80
CA ALA A 437 -10.33 37.97 -3.84
C ALA A 437 -11.06 37.11 -4.90
N TYR A 438 -12.29 37.50 -5.24
CA TYR A 438 -13.17 36.79 -6.16
C TYR A 438 -13.52 37.69 -7.34
N ALA A 439 -13.03 37.35 -8.52
CA ALA A 439 -13.23 38.13 -9.74
C ALA A 439 -14.62 37.91 -10.35
N LYS A 440 -15.13 36.68 -10.25
CA LYS A 440 -16.46 36.27 -10.74
C LYS A 440 -17.39 36.00 -9.57
N GLU A 441 -18.60 35.56 -9.90
CA GLU A 441 -19.63 35.25 -8.91
C GLU A 441 -19.19 34.11 -7.99
N VAL A 442 -19.51 34.25 -6.71
CA VAL A 442 -19.19 33.26 -5.68
C VAL A 442 -20.42 32.91 -4.87
N ARG A 443 -20.58 31.62 -4.56
CA ARG A 443 -21.75 31.10 -3.85
C ARG A 443 -21.34 30.41 -2.56
N PHE A 444 -21.76 30.96 -1.42
CA PHE A 444 -21.60 30.41 -0.06
C PHE A 444 -22.91 29.88 0.53
N GLY A 445 -24.04 30.15 -0.12
CA GLY A 445 -25.38 29.84 0.39
C GLY A 445 -25.70 28.35 0.55
N SER A 446 -26.81 28.06 1.22
CA SER A 446 -27.33 26.70 1.44
C SER A 446 -26.39 25.79 2.26
N SER A 447 -25.51 26.36 3.08
CA SER A 447 -24.52 25.64 3.86
C SER A 447 -24.82 25.72 5.37
N THR A 448 -24.30 24.77 6.15
CA THR A 448 -24.47 24.74 7.62
C THR A 448 -23.13 24.97 8.31
N TYR A 449 -23.07 25.95 9.19
CA TYR A 449 -21.88 26.33 9.94
C TYR A 449 -22.12 26.13 11.44
N ASN A 450 -21.33 25.25 12.07
CA ASN A 450 -21.45 24.89 13.49
C ASN A 450 -20.33 25.52 14.35
N SER A 451 -19.66 26.54 13.84
CA SER A 451 -18.54 27.23 14.49
C SER A 451 -18.33 28.59 13.80
N TRP A 452 -17.27 29.31 14.17
CA TRP A 452 -16.84 30.57 13.56
C TRP A 452 -16.66 30.51 12.04
N VAL A 453 -16.97 31.63 11.38
CA VAL A 453 -16.86 31.81 9.92
C VAL A 453 -16.30 33.21 9.64
N ASN A 454 -15.17 33.28 8.94
CA ASN A 454 -14.48 34.55 8.73
C ASN A 454 -14.35 34.91 7.25
N PHE A 455 -14.74 36.13 6.89
CA PHE A 455 -14.65 36.71 5.54
C PHE A 455 -13.86 38.02 5.49
N TYR A 456 -13.46 38.58 6.64
CA TYR A 456 -12.85 39.90 6.71
C TYR A 456 -11.61 40.05 5.80
N GLY A 457 -11.45 41.25 5.24
CA GLY A 457 -10.44 41.58 4.23
C GLY A 457 -10.59 40.90 2.87
N SER A 458 -11.68 40.16 2.63
CA SER A 458 -11.97 39.60 1.30
C SER A 458 -12.55 40.63 0.34
N ILE A 459 -12.41 40.38 -0.96
CA ILE A 459 -12.88 41.28 -2.02
C ILE A 459 -13.79 40.50 -2.97
N PHE A 460 -15.03 40.96 -3.14
CA PHE A 460 -15.99 40.40 -4.09
C PHE A 460 -16.21 41.38 -5.24
N HIS A 461 -15.63 41.08 -6.41
CA HIS A 461 -15.74 41.95 -7.58
C HIS A 461 -17.12 41.86 -8.25
N LYS A 462 -17.69 40.64 -8.34
CA LYS A 462 -19.08 40.37 -8.76
C LYS A 462 -19.92 39.93 -7.56
N SER A 463 -21.16 39.52 -7.82
CA SER A 463 -22.15 39.13 -6.82
C SER A 463 -21.66 37.98 -5.93
N ALA A 464 -21.83 38.15 -4.62
CA ALA A 464 -21.59 37.12 -3.62
C ALA A 464 -22.92 36.68 -2.99
N TYR A 465 -23.13 35.37 -2.96
CA TYR A 465 -24.40 34.74 -2.61
C TYR A 465 -24.31 33.96 -1.30
N PHE A 466 -24.89 34.46 -0.20
CA PHE A 466 -24.86 33.84 1.13
C PHE A 466 -26.22 33.25 1.56
N GLU A 467 -27.19 33.18 0.65
CA GLU A 467 -28.57 32.85 0.98
C GLU A 467 -28.78 31.45 1.56
N PHE A 468 -29.80 31.28 2.40
CA PHE A 468 -30.25 29.98 2.91
C PHE A 468 -29.16 29.19 3.65
N SER A 469 -28.16 29.85 4.21
CA SER A 469 -27.22 29.22 5.15
C SER A 469 -27.74 29.27 6.59
N THR A 470 -27.27 28.32 7.40
CA THR A 470 -27.54 28.24 8.85
C THR A 470 -26.24 28.48 9.62
N TYR A 471 -26.26 29.41 10.57
CA TYR A 471 -25.15 29.71 11.48
C TYR A 471 -25.57 29.38 12.91
N ASN A 472 -24.95 28.36 13.53
CA ASN A 472 -25.40 27.81 14.81
C ASN A 472 -24.71 28.40 16.05
N VAL A 473 -23.60 29.14 15.88
CA VAL A 473 -22.79 29.64 17.02
C VAL A 473 -22.70 31.16 17.03
N GLU A 474 -22.41 31.77 15.89
CA GLU A 474 -22.26 33.21 15.73
C GLU A 474 -22.45 33.61 14.27
N PRO A 475 -22.80 34.88 13.98
CA PRO A 475 -22.86 35.35 12.61
C PRO A 475 -21.46 35.39 11.96
N PRO A 476 -21.36 35.26 10.64
CA PRO A 476 -20.08 35.37 9.94
C PRO A 476 -19.44 36.76 10.11
N LEU A 477 -18.12 36.79 10.31
CA LEU A 477 -17.34 38.02 10.52
C LEU A 477 -16.83 38.58 9.19
N PHE A 478 -17.29 39.78 8.84
CA PHE A 478 -16.87 40.52 7.63
C PHE A 478 -15.93 41.69 7.91
N SER A 479 -15.72 42.05 9.18
CA SER A 479 -14.81 43.13 9.56
C SER A 479 -14.18 42.82 10.92
N ILE A 480 -12.92 43.21 11.10
CA ILE A 480 -12.22 43.19 12.38
C ILE A 480 -11.25 44.37 12.48
N ASP A 481 -11.10 44.92 13.68
CA ASP A 481 -10.07 45.89 13.99
C ASP A 481 -8.90 45.19 14.69
N LEU A 482 -7.72 45.22 14.07
CA LEU A 482 -6.49 44.68 14.64
C LEU A 482 -5.45 45.78 14.66
N GLU A 483 -4.93 46.12 15.84
CA GLU A 483 -3.78 47.03 15.98
C GLU A 483 -3.93 48.35 15.18
N TYR A 484 -5.10 48.99 15.27
CA TYR A 484 -5.45 50.23 14.55
C TYR A 484 -5.64 50.10 13.03
N VAL A 485 -5.59 48.89 12.48
CA VAL A 485 -5.91 48.60 11.08
C VAL A 485 -7.25 47.86 11.00
N GLN A 486 -8.20 48.46 10.29
CA GLN A 486 -9.49 47.83 10.02
C GLN A 486 -9.39 46.94 8.78
N TYR A 487 -9.62 45.64 8.96
CA TYR A 487 -9.74 44.70 7.86
C TYR A 487 -11.22 44.47 7.56
N THR A 488 -11.73 45.04 6.46
CA THR A 488 -13.14 44.95 6.08
C THR A 488 -13.31 44.28 4.72
N THR A 489 -14.33 43.42 4.61
CA THR A 489 -14.73 42.82 3.34
C THR A 489 -15.30 43.87 2.39
N LEU A 490 -14.86 43.85 1.13
CA LEU A 490 -15.29 44.77 0.09
C LEU A 490 -16.27 44.10 -0.88
N PHE A 491 -17.45 44.71 -1.07
CA PHE A 491 -18.49 44.24 -2.00
C PHE A 491 -18.67 45.24 -3.15
N ASN A 492 -18.12 44.92 -4.34
CA ASN A 492 -18.18 45.83 -5.48
C ASN A 492 -19.52 45.76 -6.24
N ALA A 493 -20.16 44.58 -6.27
CA ALA A 493 -21.43 44.39 -6.95
C ALA A 493 -22.61 44.96 -6.15
N LYS A 494 -23.63 45.46 -6.87
CA LYS A 494 -24.90 45.94 -6.26
C LYS A 494 -25.79 44.80 -5.76
N TYR A 495 -25.68 43.62 -6.37
CA TYR A 495 -26.54 42.48 -6.07
C TYR A 495 -25.76 41.44 -5.28
N ASN A 496 -25.96 41.45 -3.96
CA ASN A 496 -25.49 40.40 -3.06
C ASN A 496 -26.67 39.92 -2.23
N THR A 497 -26.65 38.66 -1.81
CA THR A 497 -27.72 38.05 -0.98
C THR A 497 -27.16 37.65 0.36
N PHE A 498 -27.86 38.00 1.44
CA PHE A 498 -27.41 37.76 2.82
C PHE A 498 -28.47 37.10 3.71
N HIS A 499 -29.63 36.75 3.15
CA HIS A 499 -30.72 36.20 3.95
C HIS A 499 -30.43 34.74 4.32
N THR A 500 -30.36 34.47 5.61
CA THR A 500 -30.17 33.14 6.19
C THR A 500 -31.45 32.32 6.12
N ARG A 501 -31.37 31.03 6.48
CA ARG A 501 -32.60 30.23 6.67
C ARG A 501 -33.41 30.78 7.83
N THR A 502 -34.73 30.64 7.76
CA THR A 502 -35.66 31.09 8.80
C THR A 502 -35.43 30.42 10.16
N ASP A 503 -34.84 29.22 10.16
CA ASP A 503 -34.47 28.45 11.35
C ASP A 503 -33.02 28.71 11.83
N SER A 504 -32.29 29.64 11.20
CA SER A 504 -30.93 29.98 11.63
C SER A 504 -30.94 30.78 12.95
N PRO A 505 -30.22 30.32 14.00
CA PRO A 505 -30.12 31.06 15.26
C PRO A 505 -29.46 32.43 15.10
N TYR A 506 -28.48 32.54 14.19
CA TYR A 506 -27.78 33.78 13.90
C TYR A 506 -27.98 34.21 12.44
N ASN A 507 -28.21 35.51 12.24
CA ASN A 507 -28.49 36.12 10.95
C ASN A 507 -27.40 37.16 10.60
N ILE A 508 -27.20 37.41 9.31
CA ILE A 508 -26.30 38.47 8.85
C ILE A 508 -27.01 39.81 9.00
N ILE A 509 -26.52 40.65 9.91
CA ILE A 509 -27.10 41.98 10.17
C ILE A 509 -26.59 42.97 9.11
N LEU A 510 -27.53 43.64 8.43
CA LEU A 510 -27.25 44.57 7.34
C LEU A 510 -27.40 46.04 7.77
N ASN A 511 -26.59 46.91 7.18
CA ASN A 511 -26.69 48.36 7.31
C ASN A 511 -27.65 48.98 6.28
N SER A 512 -27.79 50.31 6.29
CA SER A 512 -28.66 51.06 5.36
C SER A 512 -28.31 50.88 3.88
N SER A 513 -27.05 50.51 3.58
CA SER A 513 -26.57 50.18 2.23
C SER A 513 -26.83 48.73 1.82
N LYS A 514 -27.57 47.96 2.64
CA LYS A 514 -27.85 46.53 2.43
C LYS A 514 -26.59 45.64 2.39
N LEU A 515 -25.52 46.06 3.08
CA LEU A 515 -24.28 45.30 3.25
C LEU A 515 -24.13 44.85 4.72
N PRO A 516 -23.31 43.82 5.02
CA PRO A 516 -23.03 43.43 6.39
C PRO A 516 -22.54 44.60 7.23
N THR A 517 -22.84 44.56 8.52
CA THR A 517 -22.47 45.62 9.47
C THR A 517 -20.96 45.92 9.38
N LEU A 518 -20.60 47.22 9.40
CA LEU A 518 -19.24 47.77 9.18
C LEU A 518 -18.68 47.68 7.74
N CYS A 519 -19.35 46.97 6.81
CA CYS A 519 -18.95 46.99 5.40
C CYS A 519 -19.50 48.24 4.68
N THR A 520 -18.67 48.91 3.89
CA THR A 520 -19.05 50.08 3.11
C THR A 520 -19.03 49.80 1.60
N PRO A 521 -19.81 50.55 0.81
CA PRO A 521 -19.71 50.48 -0.64
C PRO A 521 -18.30 50.84 -1.11
N VAL A 522 -17.78 50.07 -2.07
CA VAL A 522 -16.42 50.25 -2.61
C VAL A 522 -16.28 51.61 -3.32
N THR A 523 -15.24 52.37 -2.98
CA THR A 523 -14.94 53.67 -3.60
C THR A 523 -14.43 53.52 -5.04
N ARG A 524 -14.40 54.61 -5.82
CA ARG A 524 -13.84 54.58 -7.18
C ARG A 524 -12.35 54.20 -7.19
N GLU A 525 -11.58 54.64 -6.20
CA GLU A 525 -10.16 54.34 -6.07
C GLU A 525 -9.92 52.86 -5.74
N GLN A 526 -10.65 52.32 -4.75
CA GLN A 526 -10.59 50.90 -4.40
C GLN A 526 -10.93 50.00 -5.58
N LYS A 527 -11.88 50.39 -6.45
CA LYS A 527 -12.16 49.63 -7.69
C LYS A 527 -10.96 49.57 -8.62
N LYS A 528 -10.21 50.65 -8.76
CA LYS A 528 -8.98 50.68 -9.58
C LYS A 528 -7.90 49.79 -8.97
N GLU A 529 -7.70 49.86 -7.65
CA GLU A 529 -6.73 49.01 -6.94
C GLU A 529 -7.05 47.52 -7.06
N ILE A 530 -8.33 47.14 -6.94
CA ILE A 530 -8.78 45.76 -7.11
C ILE A 530 -8.43 45.26 -8.51
N ASN A 531 -8.73 46.04 -9.55
CA ASN A 531 -8.41 45.66 -10.93
C ASN A 531 -6.89 45.54 -11.13
N TYR A 532 -6.11 46.48 -10.58
CA TYR A 532 -4.65 46.44 -10.63
C TYR A 532 -4.07 45.20 -9.93
N LEU A 533 -4.59 44.83 -8.75
CA LEU A 533 -4.16 43.63 -8.02
C LEU A 533 -4.29 42.38 -8.89
N PHE A 534 -5.46 42.21 -9.52
CA PHE A 534 -5.74 41.08 -10.40
C PHE A 534 -4.78 41.05 -11.62
N HIS A 535 -4.44 42.19 -12.20
CA HIS A 535 -3.43 42.28 -13.27
C HIS A 535 -2.01 41.96 -12.79
N LYS A 536 -1.57 42.53 -11.67
CA LYS A 536 -0.23 42.30 -11.11
C LYS A 536 -0.02 40.83 -10.72
N THR A 537 -1.03 40.18 -10.16
CA THR A 537 -0.96 38.75 -9.82
C THR A 537 -0.79 37.90 -11.07
N PHE A 538 -1.47 38.25 -12.17
CA PHE A 538 -1.31 37.56 -13.44
C PHE A 538 0.12 37.68 -14.01
N ASP A 539 0.69 38.90 -14.00
CA ASP A 539 2.07 39.11 -14.45
C ASP A 539 3.08 38.32 -13.59
N SER A 540 2.79 38.19 -12.30
CA SER A 540 3.60 37.38 -11.38
C SER A 540 3.49 35.89 -11.70
N ILE A 541 2.29 35.38 -12.03
CA ILE A 541 2.05 33.98 -12.41
C ILE A 541 2.78 33.62 -13.71
N LYS A 542 2.76 34.50 -14.72
CA LYS A 542 3.46 34.30 -16.00
C LYS A 542 4.96 34.07 -15.84
N ASN A 543 5.55 34.66 -14.79
CA ASN A 543 6.99 34.58 -14.52
C ASN A 543 7.38 33.42 -13.60
N LEU A 544 6.43 32.56 -13.18
CA LEU A 544 6.75 31.40 -12.35
C LEU A 544 7.60 30.39 -13.14
N PRO A 545 8.70 29.86 -12.57
CA PRO A 545 9.60 28.92 -13.26
C PRO A 545 8.92 27.63 -13.73
N SER A 546 7.87 27.20 -13.03
CA SER A 546 7.05 26.03 -13.33
C SER A 546 5.93 26.30 -14.33
N PHE A 547 5.70 27.58 -14.69
CA PHE A 547 4.69 27.92 -15.66
C PHE A 547 5.20 27.52 -17.06
N PRO A 548 4.47 26.69 -17.83
CA PRO A 548 4.80 26.53 -19.23
C PRO A 548 4.85 27.92 -19.88
N LYS A 549 5.81 28.16 -20.78
CA LYS A 549 5.84 29.38 -21.62
C LYS A 549 4.58 29.39 -22.48
N MET A 550 3.51 29.88 -21.90
CA MET A 550 2.20 29.96 -22.49
C MET A 550 2.14 31.27 -23.25
N SER A 551 1.49 31.25 -24.41
CA SER A 551 1.23 32.50 -25.11
C SER A 551 0.31 33.37 -24.25
N LEU A 552 0.43 34.69 -24.41
CA LEU A 552 -0.49 35.63 -23.74
C LEU A 552 -1.95 35.37 -24.14
N GLU A 553 -2.18 34.81 -25.33
CA GLU A 553 -3.49 34.51 -25.91
C GLU A 553 -4.16 33.29 -25.24
N ASP A 554 -3.43 32.21 -25.01
CA ASP A 554 -3.93 31.02 -24.28
C ASP A 554 -4.33 31.40 -22.85
N LEU A 555 -3.51 32.24 -22.20
CA LEU A 555 -3.77 32.78 -20.88
C LEU A 555 -5.02 33.69 -20.86
N GLN A 556 -5.19 34.54 -21.86
CA GLN A 556 -6.35 35.43 -22.01
C GLN A 556 -7.64 34.63 -22.21
N SER A 557 -7.57 33.56 -23.02
CA SER A 557 -8.67 32.62 -23.24
C SER A 557 -9.14 31.94 -21.95
N ILE A 558 -8.19 31.44 -21.13
CA ILE A 558 -8.49 30.82 -19.82
C ILE A 558 -9.12 31.83 -18.85
N CYS A 559 -8.60 33.06 -18.88
CA CYS A 559 -8.96 34.09 -17.92
C CYS A 559 -10.34 34.74 -18.21
N GLY A 560 -10.77 34.89 -19.47
CA GLY A 560 -12.13 35.30 -19.88
C GLY A 560 -12.62 36.71 -19.47
N TRP A 561 -12.07 37.30 -18.41
CA TRP A 561 -12.26 38.69 -17.96
C TRP A 561 -11.29 39.68 -18.62
N MET A 562 -10.27 39.21 -19.34
CA MET A 562 -9.24 40.07 -19.95
C MET A 562 -9.73 40.81 -21.21
N ASP A 563 -10.95 40.53 -21.68
CA ASP A 563 -11.57 41.27 -22.77
C ASP A 563 -11.94 42.72 -22.40
N SER A 564 -11.91 43.09 -21.12
CA SER A 564 -12.22 44.47 -20.70
C SER A 564 -11.04 45.44 -20.81
N ARG A 565 -10.08 45.24 -21.72
CA ARG A 565 -9.20 46.36 -22.14
C ARG A 565 -9.98 47.49 -22.81
N LYS A 566 -11.26 47.28 -23.17
CA LYS A 566 -12.13 48.30 -23.77
C LYS A 566 -12.96 49.12 -22.78
N ASP A 567 -13.15 48.66 -21.55
CA ASP A 567 -13.94 49.40 -20.56
C ASP A 567 -13.00 49.84 -19.41
N ASP A 568 -12.66 51.14 -19.38
CA ASP A 568 -12.05 51.91 -18.28
C ASP A 568 -10.51 52.07 -18.15
N LEU A 569 -9.68 51.80 -19.17
CA LEU A 569 -8.22 52.11 -19.12
C LEU A 569 -7.77 53.38 -19.90
N THR A 570 -8.67 54.34 -20.19
CA THR A 570 -8.27 55.65 -20.74
C THR A 570 -7.84 56.67 -19.69
N ALA A 571 -7.55 56.26 -18.46
CA ALA A 571 -6.95 57.15 -17.46
C ALA A 571 -5.50 56.72 -17.20
N THR A 572 -4.58 57.42 -17.86
CA THR A 572 -3.13 57.42 -17.61
C THR A 572 -2.80 57.37 -16.11
N CYS A 573 -2.08 56.34 -15.68
CA CYS A 573 -1.43 56.27 -14.37
C CYS A 573 -0.13 57.09 -14.36
N PRO A 574 0.14 57.89 -13.32
CA PRO A 574 1.50 58.15 -12.86
C PRO A 574 1.98 56.98 -11.99
N ASP A 575 3.27 56.67 -12.12
CA ASP A 575 4.00 55.61 -11.41
C ASP A 575 3.92 55.73 -9.88
N ILE A 576 3.68 54.62 -9.18
CA ILE A 576 4.00 54.46 -7.74
C ILE A 576 4.48 53.01 -7.49
N GLU A 577 5.69 52.91 -6.92
CA GLU A 577 6.44 51.70 -6.53
C GLU A 577 5.74 50.80 -5.49
#